data_AF-A0AAW8U9Z6-F1
#
_entry.id   AF-A0AAW8U9Z6-F1
#
_cell.length_a   1.000
_cell.length_b   1.000
_cell.length_c   1.000
_cell.angle_alpha   90.00
_cell.angle_beta   90.00
_cell.angle_gamma   90.00
#
_symmetry.space_group_name_H-M   'P 1'
#
loop_
_entity.id
_entity.type
_entity.pdbx_description
1 polymer ?
#
loop_
_entity_poly.entity_id
_entity_poly.type
_entity_poly.pdbx_seq_one_letter_code
_entity_poly.pdbx_strand_id
1 'polypeptide(L)'
;MEKKVSFSLSMLFFWVKGFIEVDSRFVKVSKGNTVLGFIPAGKDNQNIPLKNISSTMISSQYKIKPIIIGVIAIFISLAMMGDSFLGALILLLIGVGILGSGLQNTLIIQRAGADYYVPVPFFEKSKLLKIQDQIIEALAQDTDKTDLNMFFDKKESV
;
A
#
# COMPACT_ATOMS: atom_id res chain seq x y z
N MET A 1 -14.68 15.76 -5.71
CA MET A 1 -15.21 14.39 -5.69
C MET A 1 -14.33 13.59 -4.76
N GLU A 2 -14.86 13.04 -3.67
CA GLU A 2 -14.09 12.19 -2.76
C GLU A 2 -13.92 10.81 -3.41
N LYS A 3 -12.67 10.36 -3.61
CA LYS A 3 -12.37 9.08 -4.27
C LYS A 3 -11.69 8.16 -3.25
N LYS A 4 -12.36 7.05 -2.91
CA LYS A 4 -11.90 6.08 -1.91
C LYS A 4 -11.57 4.73 -2.54
N VAL A 5 -10.43 4.15 -2.15
CA VAL A 5 -9.98 2.83 -2.61
C VAL A 5 -9.51 2.00 -1.41
N SER A 6 -10.02 0.77 -1.32
CA SER A 6 -9.69 -0.18 -0.25
C SER A 6 -8.82 -1.33 -0.76
N PHE A 7 -7.75 -1.65 -0.02
CA PHE A 7 -6.79 -2.69 -0.37
C PHE A 7 -6.54 -3.62 0.83
N SER A 8 -6.05 -4.81 0.54
CA SER A 8 -5.63 -5.77 1.56
C SER A 8 -4.23 -5.42 2.07
N LEU A 9 -3.96 -5.60 3.37
CA LEU A 9 -2.63 -5.29 3.95
C LEU A 9 -1.65 -6.45 3.88
N SER A 10 -2.15 -7.68 3.71
CA SER A 10 -1.35 -8.89 3.71
C SER A 10 -1.95 -9.93 2.77
N MET A 11 -1.10 -10.80 2.24
CA MET A 11 -1.50 -12.00 1.49
C MET A 11 -2.25 -12.98 2.41
N LEU A 12 -1.71 -13.22 3.60
CA LEU A 12 -2.25 -14.16 4.57
C LEU A 12 -3.50 -13.58 5.27
N PHE A 13 -3.41 -12.31 5.68
CA PHE A 13 -4.47 -11.61 6.42
C PHE A 13 -5.27 -10.70 5.48
N PHE A 14 -5.72 -11.24 4.35
CA PHE A 14 -6.37 -10.45 3.28
C PHE A 14 -7.69 -9.79 3.73
N TRP A 15 -8.32 -10.29 4.80
CA TRP A 15 -9.52 -9.67 5.38
C TRP A 15 -9.22 -8.36 6.10
N VAL A 16 -7.97 -8.12 6.50
CA VAL A 16 -7.56 -6.85 7.11
C VAL A 16 -7.36 -5.84 5.99
N LYS A 17 -8.29 -4.87 5.92
CA LYS A 17 -8.32 -3.83 4.88
C LYS A 17 -7.68 -2.53 5.36
N GLY A 18 -6.91 -1.92 4.48
CA GLY A 18 -6.57 -0.50 4.51
C GLY A 18 -7.40 0.26 3.49
N PHE A 19 -7.47 1.58 3.62
CA PHE A 19 -8.06 2.45 2.61
C PHE A 19 -7.23 3.72 2.41
N ILE A 20 -7.26 4.23 1.19
CA ILE A 20 -6.80 5.58 0.85
C ILE A 20 -7.97 6.33 0.26
N GLU A 21 -8.14 7.57 0.71
CA GLU A 21 -9.16 8.50 0.27
C GLU A 21 -8.48 9.78 -0.20
N VAL A 22 -8.81 10.21 -1.41
CA VAL A 22 -8.29 11.45 -1.99
C VAL A 22 -9.45 12.44 -2.07
N ASP A 23 -9.31 13.56 -1.37
CA ASP A 23 -10.22 14.70 -1.44
C ASP A 23 -9.53 15.92 -2.06
N SER A 24 -10.19 17.08 -2.06
CA SER A 24 -9.67 18.30 -2.70
C SER A 24 -8.49 18.96 -1.99
N ARG A 25 -8.11 18.49 -0.79
CA ARG A 25 -7.05 19.10 0.03
C ARG A 25 -6.12 18.07 0.66
N PHE A 26 -6.54 16.82 0.81
CA PHE A 26 -5.84 15.79 1.55
C PHE A 26 -5.88 14.44 0.86
N VAL A 27 -4.80 13.70 1.03
CA VAL A 27 -4.75 12.24 0.89
C VAL A 27 -4.82 11.65 2.29
N LYS A 28 -5.93 10.98 2.60
CA LYS A 28 -6.14 10.31 3.89
C LYS A 28 -5.82 8.82 3.72
N VAL A 29 -4.93 8.31 4.56
CA VAL A 29 -4.53 6.91 4.58
C VAL A 29 -4.94 6.31 5.92
N SER A 30 -5.61 5.17 5.90
CA SER A 30 -5.92 4.38 7.09
C SER A 30 -5.46 2.95 6.88
N LYS A 31 -4.49 2.49 7.65
CA LYS A 31 -3.99 1.11 7.64
C LYS A 31 -4.25 0.46 8.99
N GLY A 32 -4.75 -0.77 8.99
CA GLY A 32 -4.77 -1.59 10.21
C GLY A 32 -3.35 -1.91 10.66
N ASN A 33 -3.05 -1.76 11.95
CA ASN A 33 -1.80 -2.24 12.52
C ASN A 33 -1.98 -3.66 13.07
N THR A 34 -0.97 -4.50 12.91
CA THR A 34 -0.98 -5.86 13.46
C THR A 34 0.15 -6.05 14.47
N VAL A 35 -0.19 -6.60 15.63
CA VAL A 35 0.75 -7.10 16.63
C VAL A 35 1.11 -8.53 16.26
N LEU A 36 2.39 -8.89 16.40
CA LEU A 36 2.95 -10.19 15.99
C LEU A 36 2.74 -10.53 14.50
N GLY A 37 2.36 -9.55 13.67
CA GLY A 37 2.12 -9.72 12.24
C GLY A 37 0.74 -10.25 11.85
N PHE A 38 -0.09 -10.67 12.80
CA PHE A 38 -1.40 -11.29 12.51
C PHE A 38 -2.57 -10.85 13.41
N ILE A 39 -2.31 -10.27 14.58
CA ILE A 39 -3.37 -9.84 15.49
C ILE A 39 -3.69 -8.36 15.24
N PRO A 40 -4.90 -7.99 14.79
CA PRO A 40 -5.26 -6.59 14.61
C PRO A 40 -5.25 -5.87 15.96
N ALA A 41 -4.45 -4.81 16.08
CA ALA A 41 -4.26 -4.09 17.35
C ALA A 41 -4.65 -2.61 17.27
N GLY A 42 -5.12 -2.15 16.12
CA GLY A 42 -5.55 -0.76 15.92
C GLY A 42 -5.47 -0.33 14.46
N LYS A 43 -5.57 0.97 14.22
CA LYS A 43 -5.41 1.60 12.90
C LYS A 43 -4.44 2.78 13.01
N ASP A 44 -3.57 2.91 12.02
CA ASP A 44 -2.75 4.09 11.76
C ASP A 44 -3.44 4.93 10.70
N ASN A 45 -3.84 6.15 11.09
CA ASN A 45 -4.53 7.11 10.24
C ASN A 45 -3.61 8.31 9.99
N GLN A 46 -3.45 8.69 8.74
CA GLN A 46 -2.59 9.79 8.30
C GLN A 46 -3.32 10.67 7.32
N ASN A 47 -3.31 11.98 7.55
CA ASN A 47 -3.87 12.97 6.63
C ASN A 47 -2.73 13.79 6.04
N ILE A 48 -2.45 13.61 4.76
CA ILE A 48 -1.34 14.27 4.06
C ILE A 48 -1.92 15.40 3.19
N PRO A 49 -1.61 16.68 3.46
CA PRO A 49 -2.08 17.78 2.62
C PRO A 49 -1.54 17.65 1.19
N LEU A 50 -2.37 17.87 0.17
CA LEU A 50 -1.97 17.83 -1.25
C LEU A 50 -0.80 18.78 -1.53
N LYS A 51 -0.87 20.01 -1.01
CA LYS A 51 0.22 21.00 -1.11
C LYS A 51 1.58 20.54 -0.56
N ASN A 52 1.60 19.51 0.29
CA ASN A 52 2.85 18.95 0.83
C ASN A 52 3.38 17.78 -0.01
N ILE A 53 2.60 17.27 -0.97
CA ILE A 53 2.96 16.14 -1.82
C ILE A 53 3.62 16.68 -3.08
N SER A 54 4.88 16.30 -3.31
CA SER A 54 5.62 16.67 -4.52
C SER A 54 5.44 15.67 -5.65
N SER A 55 5.28 14.39 -5.34
CA SER A 55 5.12 13.32 -6.32
C SER A 55 4.58 12.03 -5.69
N THR A 56 4.16 11.10 -6.54
CA THR A 56 3.70 9.77 -6.14
C THR A 56 4.27 8.70 -7.08
N MET A 57 4.84 7.63 -6.51
CA MET A 57 5.48 6.54 -7.25
C MET A 57 5.01 5.18 -6.75
N ILE A 58 5.03 4.16 -7.62
CA ILE A 58 4.84 2.77 -7.23
C ILE A 58 6.14 2.01 -7.43
N SER A 59 6.59 1.30 -6.40
CA SER A 59 7.79 0.47 -6.41
C SER A 59 7.45 -0.97 -6.06
N SER A 60 7.85 -1.91 -6.91
CA SER A 60 7.84 -3.34 -6.57
C SER A 60 8.99 -3.63 -5.61
N GLN A 61 8.67 -4.14 -4.42
CA GLN A 61 9.66 -4.41 -3.37
C GLN A 61 9.59 -5.88 -2.92
N TYR A 62 10.75 -6.42 -2.56
CA TYR A 62 10.89 -7.81 -2.15
C TYR A 62 11.43 -7.87 -0.71
N LYS A 63 10.64 -8.43 0.22
CA LYS A 63 11.12 -8.71 1.58
C LYS A 63 11.87 -10.04 1.56
N ILE A 64 13.20 -9.97 1.57
CA ILE A 64 14.06 -11.15 1.45
C ILE A 64 13.86 -12.15 2.61
N LYS A 65 13.66 -11.67 3.84
CA LYS A 65 13.46 -12.54 5.02
C LYS A 65 12.31 -13.55 4.85
N PRO A 66 11.05 -13.14 4.60
CA PRO A 66 9.96 -14.09 4.37
C PRO A 66 10.16 -14.94 3.11
N ILE A 67 10.81 -14.42 2.06
CA ILE A 67 11.13 -15.23 0.87
C ILE A 67 12.01 -16.42 1.25
N ILE A 68 13.12 -16.19 1.96
CA ILE A 68 14.05 -17.25 2.38
C ILE A 68 13.34 -18.26 3.28
N ILE A 69 12.60 -17.78 4.28
CA ILE A 69 11.87 -18.65 5.23
C ILE A 69 10.82 -19.50 4.49
N GLY A 70 10.07 -18.90 3.57
CA GLY A 70 9.07 -19.59 2.78
C GLY A 70 9.67 -20.68 1.89
N VAL A 71 10.81 -20.40 1.24
CA VAL A 71 11.54 -21.38 0.43
C VAL A 71 12.03 -22.56 1.27
N ILE A 72 12.63 -22.30 2.45
CA ILE A 72 13.07 -23.36 3.36
C ILE A 72 11.89 -24.23 3.80
N ALA A 73 10.77 -23.60 4.18
CA ALA A 73 9.56 -24.33 4.59
C ALA A 73 9.00 -25.21 3.46
N ILE A 74 9.03 -24.75 2.21
CA ILE A 74 8.63 -25.53 1.03
C ILE A 74 9.53 -26.77 0.87
N PHE A 75 10.85 -26.63 0.97
CA PHE A 75 11.76 -27.78 0.86
C PHE A 75 11.56 -28.80 1.98
N ILE A 76 11.36 -28.35 3.22
CA ILE A 76 11.06 -29.24 4.35
C ILE A 76 9.74 -29.98 4.10
N SER A 77 8.71 -29.27 3.64
CA SER A 77 7.42 -29.87 3.28
C SER A 77 7.56 -30.97 2.22
N LEU A 78 8.32 -30.71 1.14
CA LEU A 78 8.54 -31.69 0.09
C LEU A 78 9.27 -32.93 0.59
N ALA A 79 10.25 -32.77 1.49
CA ALA A 79 10.96 -33.89 2.10
C ALA A 79 10.03 -34.75 2.99
N MET A 80 9.05 -34.14 3.65
CA MET A 80 8.09 -34.83 4.54
C MET A 80 6.97 -35.56 3.79
N MET A 81 6.85 -35.41 2.46
CA MET A 81 5.72 -35.91 1.68
C MET A 81 5.57 -37.44 1.76
N GLY A 82 6.69 -38.17 1.87
CA GLY A 82 6.71 -39.62 2.01
C GLY A 82 6.30 -40.14 3.38
N ASP A 83 6.63 -39.40 4.45
CA ASP A 83 6.37 -39.82 5.83
C ASP A 83 4.98 -39.41 6.30
N SER A 84 4.57 -38.19 5.96
CA SER A 84 3.29 -37.62 6.38
C SER A 84 2.77 -36.66 5.32
N PHE A 85 2.01 -37.20 4.36
CA PHE A 85 1.40 -36.43 3.29
C PHE A 85 0.58 -35.24 3.79
N LEU A 86 -0.28 -35.43 4.80
CA LEU A 86 -1.13 -34.35 5.31
C LEU A 86 -0.31 -33.24 5.98
N GLY A 87 0.67 -33.62 6.82
CA GLY A 87 1.59 -32.66 7.45
C GLY A 87 2.43 -31.90 6.43
N ALA A 88 2.94 -32.60 5.40
CA ALA A 88 3.65 -32.00 4.28
C ALA A 88 2.77 -30.98 3.55
N LEU A 89 1.51 -31.32 3.25
CA LEU A 89 0.58 -30.42 2.57
C LEU A 89 0.29 -29.15 3.38
N ILE A 90 0.07 -29.27 4.69
CA ILE A 90 -0.16 -28.11 5.57
C ILE A 90 1.08 -27.20 5.59
N LEU A 91 2.27 -27.78 5.75
CA LEU A 91 3.51 -27.01 5.75
C LEU A 91 3.80 -26.37 4.40
N LEU A 92 3.40 -27.01 3.29
CA LEU A 92 3.52 -26.45 1.94
C LEU A 92 2.71 -25.16 1.81
N LEU A 93 1.45 -25.20 2.23
CA LEU A 93 0.55 -24.05 2.19
C LEU A 93 1.08 -22.89 3.04
N ILE A 94 1.60 -23.19 4.22
CA ILE A 94 2.26 -22.19 5.08
C ILE A 94 3.49 -21.62 4.39
N GLY A 95 4.35 -22.45 3.81
CA GLY A 95 5.56 -22.02 3.10
C GLY A 95 5.25 -21.11 1.91
N VAL A 96 4.26 -21.47 1.09
CA VAL A 96 3.78 -20.64 -0.03
C VAL A 96 3.21 -19.31 0.47
N GLY A 97 2.43 -19.34 1.56
CA GLY A 97 1.87 -18.13 2.16
C GLY A 97 2.94 -17.17 2.70
N ILE A 98 3.96 -17.70 3.37
CA ILE A 98 5.11 -16.91 3.86
C ILE A 98 5.91 -16.36 2.68
N LEU A 99 6.22 -17.17 1.66
CA LEU A 99 6.93 -16.73 0.46
C LEU A 99 6.19 -15.59 -0.23
N GLY A 100 4.88 -15.76 -0.46
CA GLY A 100 4.02 -14.76 -1.09
C GLY A 100 3.94 -13.44 -0.30
N SER A 101 4.02 -13.50 1.04
CA SER A 101 4.09 -12.29 1.88
C SER A 101 5.34 -11.44 1.65
N GLY A 102 6.37 -12.02 1.03
CA GLY A 102 7.59 -11.32 0.63
C GLY A 102 7.45 -10.46 -0.62
N LEU A 103 6.41 -10.69 -1.42
CA LEU A 103 6.15 -9.98 -2.67
C LEU A 103 5.16 -8.84 -2.42
N GLN A 104 5.62 -7.60 -2.52
CA GLN A 104 4.79 -6.42 -2.25
C GLN A 104 5.00 -5.33 -3.30
N ASN A 105 3.95 -4.51 -3.50
CA ASN A 105 4.07 -3.23 -4.18
C ASN A 105 3.91 -2.13 -3.15
N THR A 106 4.68 -1.07 -3.26
CA THR A 106 4.65 0.05 -2.33
C THR A 106 4.31 1.32 -3.08
N LEU A 107 3.22 1.97 -2.67
CA LEU A 107 2.93 3.35 -3.06
C LEU A 107 3.77 4.27 -2.17
N ILE A 108 4.58 5.11 -2.80
CA ILE A 108 5.48 6.08 -2.19
C ILE A 108 4.88 7.45 -2.45
N ILE A 109 4.42 8.11 -1.40
CA ILE A 109 3.94 9.50 -1.45
C ILE A 109 5.11 10.37 -1.01
N GLN A 110 5.74 11.05 -1.96
CA GLN A 110 6.83 11.98 -1.67
C GLN A 110 6.22 13.26 -1.12
N ARG A 111 6.63 13.61 0.11
CA ARG A 111 6.11 14.79 0.80
C ARG A 111 7.24 15.55 1.48
N ALA A 112 7.01 16.82 1.75
CA ALA A 112 7.96 17.63 2.51
C ALA A 112 8.33 16.95 3.84
N GLY A 113 9.63 16.83 4.12
CA GLY A 113 10.17 16.18 5.31
C GLY A 113 10.57 14.72 5.10
N ALA A 114 9.59 13.81 4.95
CA ALA A 114 9.87 12.38 4.79
C ALA A 114 8.78 11.65 4.00
N ASP A 115 9.21 10.80 3.07
CA ASP A 115 8.35 9.95 2.24
C ASP A 115 7.40 9.09 3.08
N TYR A 116 6.18 8.91 2.58
CA TYR A 116 5.20 8.03 3.20
C TYR A 116 5.00 6.76 2.36
N TYR A 117 5.24 5.61 2.99
CA TYR A 117 5.20 4.31 2.34
C TYR A 117 3.90 3.56 2.67
N VAL A 118 3.22 3.09 1.64
CA VAL A 118 2.03 2.23 1.72
C VAL A 118 2.33 0.92 1.01
N PRO A 119 2.91 -0.07 1.72
CA PRO A 119 3.12 -1.40 1.16
C PRO A 119 1.79 -2.16 1.12
N VAL A 120 1.55 -2.85 0.01
CA VAL A 120 0.42 -3.76 -0.20
C VAL A 120 0.89 -5.06 -0.85
N PRO A 121 0.15 -6.17 -0.73
CA PRO A 121 0.47 -7.41 -1.43
C PRO A 121 0.56 -7.22 -2.94
N PHE A 122 1.41 -8.00 -3.61
CA PHE A 122 1.67 -7.84 -5.03
C PHE A 122 0.40 -7.85 -5.92
N PHE A 123 -0.63 -8.59 -5.53
CA PHE A 123 -1.90 -8.70 -6.28
C PHE A 123 -2.80 -7.46 -6.17
N GLU A 124 -2.51 -6.52 -5.25
CA GLU A 124 -3.26 -5.27 -5.09
C GLU A 124 -2.72 -4.11 -5.97
N LYS A 125 -1.79 -4.41 -6.89
CA LYS A 125 -1.12 -3.40 -7.74
C LYS A 125 -2.08 -2.50 -8.51
N SER A 126 -3.15 -3.07 -9.07
CA SER A 126 -4.16 -2.33 -9.84
C SER A 126 -4.84 -1.24 -9.00
N LYS A 127 -5.04 -1.51 -7.71
CA LYS A 127 -5.60 -0.52 -6.77
C LYS A 127 -4.60 0.59 -6.46
N LEU A 128 -3.31 0.28 -6.35
CA LEU A 128 -2.28 1.30 -6.18
C LEU A 128 -2.21 2.23 -7.39
N LEU A 129 -2.24 1.68 -8.61
CA LEU A 129 -2.26 2.48 -9.84
C LEU A 129 -3.46 3.43 -9.85
N LYS A 130 -4.65 2.90 -9.55
CA LYS A 130 -5.87 3.72 -9.44
C LYS A 130 -5.72 4.85 -8.41
N ILE A 131 -5.14 4.57 -7.24
CA ILE A 131 -4.92 5.59 -6.20
C ILE A 131 -3.89 6.62 -6.67
N GLN A 132 -2.82 6.18 -7.31
CA GLN A 132 -1.78 7.07 -7.85
C GLN A 132 -2.39 8.06 -8.84
N ASP A 133 -3.18 7.59 -9.80
CA ASP A 133 -3.85 8.44 -10.79
C ASP A 133 -4.80 9.44 -10.12
N GLN A 134 -5.53 9.01 -9.08
CA GLN A 134 -6.41 9.90 -8.31
C GLN A 134 -5.64 11.00 -7.58
N ILE A 135 -4.46 10.69 -7.03
CA ILE A 135 -3.60 11.69 -6.38
C ILE A 135 -3.07 12.67 -7.42
N ILE A 136 -2.60 12.18 -8.58
CA ILE A 136 -2.08 13.03 -9.66
C ILE A 136 -3.17 13.98 -10.18
N GLU A 137 -4.38 13.47 -10.41
CA GLU A 137 -5.53 14.29 -10.83
C GLU A 137 -5.87 15.37 -9.79
N ALA A 138 -5.83 15.03 -8.49
CA ALA A 138 -6.08 15.98 -7.42
C ALA A 138 -5.00 17.06 -7.32
N LEU A 139 -3.73 16.72 -7.54
CA LEU A 139 -2.62 17.68 -7.56
C LEU A 139 -2.71 18.64 -8.75
N ALA A 140 -3.09 18.13 -9.93
CA ALA A 140 -3.31 18.97 -11.11
C ALA A 140 -4.44 19.97 -10.86
N GLN A 141 -5.57 19.52 -10.30
CA GLN A 141 -6.70 20.40 -9.97
C GLN A 141 -6.37 21.46 -8.91
N ASP A 142 -5.50 21.15 -7.95
CA ASP A 142 -5.06 22.11 -6.92
C ASP A 142 -4.14 23.20 -7.52
N THR A 143 -3.27 22.79 -8.45
CA THR A 143 -2.40 23.71 -9.21
C THR A 143 -3.22 24.64 -10.09
N ASP A 144 -4.14 24.11 -10.89
CA ASP A 144 -5.01 24.90 -11.78
C ASP A 144 -5.82 25.95 -11.01
N LYS A 145 -6.33 25.61 -9.82
CA LYS A 145 -7.04 26.55 -8.95
C LYS A 145 -6.13 27.66 -8.45
N THR A 146 -4.89 27.33 -8.10
CA THR A 146 -3.91 28.31 -7.64
C THR A 146 -3.59 29.30 -8.76
N ASP A 147 -3.39 28.81 -9.98
CA ASP A 147 -3.14 29.63 -11.17
C ASP A 147 -4.33 30.54 -11.51
N LEU A 148 -5.55 30.01 -11.43
CA LEU A 148 -6.77 30.77 -11.68
C LEU A 148 -6.93 31.91 -10.66
N ASN A 149 -6.67 31.64 -9.38
CA ASN A 149 -6.74 32.66 -8.33
C ASN A 149 -5.70 33.76 -8.56
N MET A 150 -4.46 33.41 -8.90
CA MET A 150 -3.41 34.38 -9.24
C MET A 150 -3.79 35.26 -10.44
N PHE A 151 -4.50 34.70 -11.42
CA PHE A 151 -4.99 35.47 -12.57
C PHE A 151 -6.06 36.51 -12.17
N PHE A 152 -7.01 36.14 -11.30
CA PHE A 152 -8.05 37.06 -10.84
C PHE A 152 -7.49 38.18 -9.95
N ASP A 153 -6.60 37.85 -9.01
CA ASP A 153 -5.94 38.84 -8.16
C ASP A 153 -5.21 39.91 -8.99
N LYS A 154 -4.55 39.50 -10.08
CA LYS A 154 -3.90 40.42 -11.00
C LYS A 154 -4.89 41.36 -11.69
N LYS A 155 -6.08 40.88 -12.05
CA LYS A 155 -7.11 41.68 -12.72
C LYS A 155 -7.77 42.71 -11.80
N GLU A 156 -7.93 42.40 -10.51
CA GLU A 156 -8.47 43.36 -9.53
C GLU A 156 -7.49 44.47 -9.17
N SER A 157 -6.19 44.24 -9.38
CA SER A 157 -5.11 45.20 -9.11
C SER A 157 -4.81 46.22 -10.24
N VAL A 158 -5.56 46.18 -11.35
CA VAL A 158 -5.44 47.07 -12.53
C VAL A 158 -6.72 47.86 -12.72
#